data_AF-A0A6J0XYJ4-F1
#
_entry.id   AF-A0A6J0XYJ4-F1
#
_cell.length_a   1.000
_cell.length_b   1.000
_cell.length_c   1.000
_cell.angle_alpha   90.00
_cell.angle_beta   90.00
_cell.angle_gamma   90.00
#
_symmetry.space_group_name_H-M   'P 1'
#
loop_
_entity.id
_entity.type
_entity.pdbx_description
1 polymer ?
#
loop_
_entity_poly.entity_id
_entity_poly.type
_entity_poly.pdbx_seq_one_letter_code
_entity_poly.pdbx_strand_id
1 'polypeptide(L)'
;MERVLSGVGKSCLLLQFTDKRFQPVHDLTIGVEFGARMITIDGKQIKLQIWDTAGQESFRSITRSYYRGAAGALLVYDITRRDTFNHLTTWLEDARQHSNSNMVIMLIGNKSDLESRREVKKEEGEAFAREHGLIFMETSAKTASNVEEAFINTAKEIYEKIQEGVFDINNEANGIKIGPQHAATNATHAGSQGGQQAGGGCC
;
A
#
# COMPACT_ATOMS: atom_id res chain seq x y z
N MET A 1 10.62 24.24 15.41
CA MET A 1 11.79 23.44 15.01
C MET A 1 11.32 21.99 14.89
N GLU A 2 10.62 21.63 13.80
CA GLU A 2 9.88 20.35 13.72
C GLU A 2 9.57 19.95 12.26
N ARG A 3 10.60 19.76 11.44
CA ARG A 3 10.47 19.41 10.00
C ARG A 3 11.13 18.08 9.62
N VAL A 4 11.28 17.14 10.56
CA VAL A 4 12.20 16.02 10.33
C VAL A 4 11.70 15.06 9.23
N LEU A 5 10.44 14.58 9.25
CA LEU A 5 9.86 13.81 8.13
C LEU A 5 8.93 14.61 7.21
N SER A 6 8.86 15.93 7.39
CA SER A 6 8.25 16.82 6.41
C SER A 6 9.08 16.80 5.13
N GLY A 7 8.43 16.71 3.97
CA GLY A 7 9.10 16.81 2.68
C GLY A 7 9.93 15.58 2.25
N VAL A 8 9.74 14.41 2.88
CA VAL A 8 10.34 13.14 2.38
C VAL A 8 9.69 12.64 1.08
N GLY A 9 8.49 13.14 0.75
CA GLY A 9 7.80 12.86 -0.52
C GLY A 9 6.70 11.79 -0.46
N LYS A 10 6.07 11.54 0.70
CA LYS A 10 4.94 10.60 0.84
C LYS A 10 3.76 10.96 -0.09
N SER A 11 3.30 12.21 -0.04
CA SER A 11 2.23 12.72 -0.91
C SER A 11 2.62 12.64 -2.39
N CYS A 12 3.87 12.96 -2.73
CA CYS A 12 4.37 12.81 -4.09
C CYS A 12 4.38 11.35 -4.56
N LEU A 13 4.71 10.39 -3.69
CA LEU A 13 4.63 8.96 -4.02
C LEU A 13 3.19 8.51 -4.22
N LEU A 14 2.26 8.96 -3.36
CA LEU A 14 0.83 8.68 -3.52
C LEU A 14 0.30 9.22 -4.84
N LEU A 15 0.50 10.52 -5.12
CA LEU A 15 0.09 11.16 -6.37
C LEU A 15 0.72 10.52 -7.60
N GLN A 16 2.00 10.17 -7.53
CA GLN A 16 2.68 9.50 -8.62
C GLN A 16 2.09 8.09 -8.86
N PHE A 17 1.67 7.40 -7.81
CA PHE A 17 1.05 6.09 -7.92
C PHE A 17 -0.40 6.14 -8.44
N THR A 18 -1.23 7.08 -7.97
CA THR A 18 -2.65 7.18 -8.36
C THR A 18 -2.84 7.90 -9.68
N ASP A 19 -2.15 9.02 -9.87
CA ASP A 19 -2.44 9.99 -10.93
C ASP A 19 -1.34 10.04 -12.00
N LYS A 20 -0.22 9.33 -11.80
CA LYS A 20 0.97 9.39 -12.66
C LYS A 20 1.50 10.83 -12.85
N ARG A 21 1.36 11.66 -11.81
CA ARG A 21 1.76 13.07 -11.80
C ARG A 21 2.72 13.37 -10.66
N PHE A 22 3.72 14.20 -10.94
CA PHE A 22 4.63 14.75 -9.96
C PHE A 22 4.38 16.26 -9.76
N GLN A 23 4.21 16.68 -8.51
CA GLN A 23 4.12 18.09 -8.13
C GLN A 23 5.36 18.47 -7.28
N PRO A 24 6.25 19.36 -7.78
CA PRO A 24 7.46 19.75 -7.06
C PRO A 24 7.19 20.56 -5.80
N VAL A 25 6.11 21.35 -5.81
CA VAL A 25 5.62 22.14 -4.68
C VAL A 25 4.38 21.43 -4.18
N HIS A 26 4.52 20.73 -3.06
CA HIS A 26 3.39 20.18 -2.34
C HIS A 26 3.28 20.97 -1.04
N ASP A 27 2.10 21.54 -0.78
CA ASP A 27 1.81 22.11 0.53
C ASP A 27 1.96 21.02 1.60
N LEU A 28 2.36 21.43 2.81
CA LEU A 28 2.45 20.51 3.94
C LEU A 28 1.10 19.81 4.10
N THR A 29 1.09 18.47 4.13
CA THR A 29 -0.12 17.70 4.40
C THR A 29 -0.65 18.08 5.78
N ILE A 30 -1.78 18.79 5.82
CA ILE A 30 -2.49 19.11 7.06
C ILE A 30 -3.50 17.98 7.29
N GLY A 31 -3.21 17.10 8.24
CA GLY A 31 -4.05 15.93 8.51
C GLY A 31 -3.70 14.74 7.61
N VAL A 32 -4.66 14.24 6.84
CA VAL A 32 -4.55 13.00 6.04
C VAL A 32 -5.20 13.17 4.67
N GLU A 33 -4.50 12.72 3.62
CA GLU A 33 -5.02 12.59 2.26
C GLU A 33 -5.36 11.13 1.93
N PHE A 34 -6.32 10.93 1.03
CA PHE A 34 -6.79 9.59 0.65
C PHE A 34 -6.63 9.38 -0.85
N GLY A 35 -6.06 8.24 -1.23
CA GLY A 35 -6.01 7.76 -2.60
C GLY A 35 -6.51 6.32 -2.71
N ALA A 36 -7.07 5.96 -3.86
CA ALA A 36 -7.46 4.58 -4.14
C ALA A 36 -7.09 4.19 -5.56
N ARG A 37 -6.59 2.96 -5.72
CA ARG A 37 -6.23 2.41 -7.03
C ARG A 37 -6.54 0.92 -7.09
N MET A 38 -7.15 0.50 -8.19
CA MET A 38 -7.30 -0.92 -8.52
C MET A 38 -6.00 -1.45 -9.12
N ILE A 39 -5.49 -2.55 -8.58
CA ILE A 39 -4.35 -3.29 -9.12
C ILE A 39 -4.75 -4.75 -9.35
N THR A 40 -3.94 -5.46 -10.14
CA THR A 40 -4.11 -6.90 -10.37
C THR A 40 -2.91 -7.65 -9.80
N ILE A 41 -3.14 -8.59 -8.90
CA ILE A 41 -2.13 -9.50 -8.33
C ILE A 41 -2.64 -10.92 -8.57
N ASP A 42 -1.83 -11.76 -9.22
CA ASP A 42 -2.16 -13.17 -9.53
C ASP A 42 -3.56 -13.36 -10.16
N GLY A 43 -3.93 -12.45 -11.07
CA GLY A 43 -5.24 -12.46 -11.74
C GLY A 43 -6.42 -11.99 -10.88
N LYS A 44 -6.19 -11.64 -9.61
CA LYS A 44 -7.21 -11.04 -8.72
C LYS A 44 -7.13 -9.52 -8.76
N GLN A 45 -8.28 -8.88 -8.89
CA GLN A 45 -8.39 -7.43 -8.75
C GLN A 45 -8.45 -7.06 -7.27
N ILE A 46 -7.53 -6.20 -6.85
CA ILE A 46 -7.40 -5.73 -5.47
C ILE A 46 -7.53 -4.21 -5.47
N LYS A 47 -8.43 -3.68 -4.64
CA LYS A 47 -8.58 -2.24 -4.43
C LYS A 47 -7.65 -1.81 -3.29
N LEU A 48 -6.60 -1.06 -3.63
CA LEU A 48 -5.78 -0.41 -2.61
C LEU A 48 -6.47 0.87 -2.14
N GLN A 49 -6.57 1.03 -0.84
CA GLN A 49 -7.00 2.24 -0.15
C GLN A 49 -5.81 2.75 0.65
N ILE A 50 -5.29 3.92 0.27
CA ILE A 50 -4.03 4.45 0.78
C ILE A 50 -4.32 5.76 1.47
N TRP A 51 -3.81 5.88 2.70
CA TRP A 51 -3.90 7.08 3.51
C TRP A 51 -2.52 7.72 3.59
N ASP A 52 -2.34 8.89 3.00
CA ASP A 52 -1.12 9.70 3.19
C ASP A 52 -1.28 10.54 4.45
N THR A 53 -0.47 10.25 5.46
CA THR A 53 -0.51 10.92 6.76
C THR A 53 0.56 11.98 6.87
N ALA A 54 0.27 13.07 7.59
CA ALA A 54 1.27 14.08 7.93
C ALA A 54 2.51 13.45 8.60
N GLY A 55 3.70 13.85 8.14
CA GLY A 55 4.99 13.38 8.68
C GLY A 55 5.54 14.24 9.82
N GLN A 56 4.77 15.16 10.38
CA GLN A 56 5.24 15.97 11.52
C GLN A 56 4.82 15.31 12.83
N GLU A 57 5.68 15.42 13.84
CA GLU A 57 5.45 14.81 15.15
C GLU A 57 4.24 15.42 15.85
N SER A 58 3.98 16.71 15.65
CA SER A 58 2.76 17.42 16.06
C SER A 58 1.45 16.76 15.59
N PHE A 59 1.48 15.91 14.57
CA PHE A 59 0.32 15.15 14.08
C PHE A 59 0.38 13.65 14.41
N ARG A 60 1.34 13.20 15.24
CA ARG A 60 1.50 11.77 15.61
C ARG A 60 0.23 11.16 16.20
N SER A 61 -0.51 11.90 17.03
CA SER A 61 -1.78 11.41 17.59
C SER A 61 -2.83 11.11 16.52
N ILE A 62 -2.86 11.91 15.45
CA ILE A 62 -3.73 11.70 14.29
C ILE A 62 -3.23 10.48 13.52
N THR A 63 -1.94 10.41 13.20
CA THR A 63 -1.36 9.28 12.44
C THR A 63 -1.59 7.92 13.11
N ARG A 64 -1.51 7.85 14.44
CA ARG A 64 -1.72 6.60 15.21
C ARG A 64 -3.10 5.98 15.00
N SER A 65 -4.14 6.77 14.77
CA SER A 65 -5.49 6.23 14.54
C SER A 65 -5.60 5.49 13.20
N TYR A 66 -4.74 5.82 12.23
CA TYR A 66 -4.72 5.19 10.90
C TYR A 66 -3.88 3.90 10.85
N TYR A 67 -3.05 3.63 11.86
CA TYR A 67 -2.39 2.33 12.00
C TYR A 67 -3.38 1.23 12.42
N ARG A 68 -4.44 1.60 13.14
CA ARG A 68 -5.46 0.67 13.59
C ARG A 68 -6.27 0.18 12.39
N GLY A 69 -6.04 -1.07 12.00
CA GLY A 69 -6.66 -1.66 10.81
C GLY A 69 -5.98 -1.30 9.50
N ALA A 70 -4.68 -0.97 9.51
CA ALA A 70 -3.88 -1.04 8.30
C ALA A 70 -3.32 -2.46 8.12
N ALA A 71 -3.46 -3.02 6.91
CA ALA A 71 -2.84 -4.30 6.56
C ALA A 71 -1.35 -4.14 6.21
N GLY A 72 -0.95 -2.94 5.76
CA GLY A 72 0.44 -2.59 5.57
C GLY A 72 0.72 -1.09 5.64
N ALA A 73 2.00 -0.74 5.73
CA ALA A 73 2.48 0.63 5.85
C ALA A 73 3.73 0.85 4.99
N LEU A 74 3.85 2.06 4.43
CA LEU A 74 5.06 2.53 3.77
C LEU A 74 5.79 3.49 4.71
N LEU A 75 6.99 3.12 5.13
CA LEU A 75 7.86 3.93 5.98
C LEU A 75 8.89 4.63 5.08
N VAL A 76 8.79 5.95 4.93
CA VAL A 76 9.53 6.69 3.90
C VAL A 76 10.57 7.63 4.53
N TYR A 77 11.82 7.55 4.06
CA TYR A 77 12.85 8.54 4.34
C TYR A 77 13.38 9.18 3.03
N ASP A 78 14.14 10.26 3.17
CA ASP A 78 14.78 10.98 2.07
C ASP A 78 16.27 10.63 2.04
N ILE A 79 16.76 10.05 0.94
CA ILE A 79 18.16 9.62 0.85
C ILE A 79 19.15 10.78 0.96
N THR A 80 18.72 12.02 0.72
CA THR A 80 19.56 13.22 0.81
C THR A 80 19.48 13.91 2.17
N ARG A 81 18.81 13.31 3.17
CA ARG A 81 18.66 13.89 4.50
C ARG A 81 18.79 12.81 5.57
N ARG A 82 19.98 12.67 6.14
CA ARG A 82 20.32 11.67 7.17
C ARG A 82 19.36 11.71 8.37
N ASP A 83 18.94 12.90 8.79
CA ASP A 83 18.01 13.04 9.93
C ASP A 83 16.70 12.28 9.70
N THR A 84 16.19 12.23 8.46
CA THR A 84 14.95 11.49 8.17
C THR A 84 15.10 9.98 8.38
N PHE A 85 16.30 9.45 8.13
CA PHE A 85 16.64 8.05 8.35
C PHE A 85 16.79 7.75 9.85
N ASN A 86 17.44 8.64 10.60
CA ASN A 86 17.67 8.45 12.04
C ASN A 86 16.36 8.35 12.85
N HIS A 87 15.26 8.94 12.35
CA HIS A 87 13.96 8.87 13.03
C HIS A 87 13.15 7.61 12.68
N LEU A 88 13.59 6.78 11.73
CA LEU A 88 12.84 5.60 11.28
C LEU A 88 12.50 4.66 12.43
N THR A 89 13.42 4.45 13.37
CA THR A 89 13.19 3.60 14.55
C THR A 89 11.97 4.03 15.34
N THR A 90 11.86 5.32 15.67
CA THR A 90 10.75 5.87 16.45
C THR A 90 9.40 5.72 15.72
N TRP A 91 9.40 5.83 14.39
CA TRP A 91 8.18 5.67 13.58
C TRP A 91 7.80 4.21 13.37
N LEU A 92 8.79 3.33 13.24
CA LEU A 92 8.59 1.90 13.18
C LEU A 92 8.01 1.35 14.49
N GLU A 93 8.53 1.81 15.63
CA GLU A 93 8.00 1.47 16.95
C GLU A 93 6.55 1.92 17.11
N ASP A 94 6.25 3.18 16.76
CA ASP A 94 4.88 3.71 16.79
C ASP A 94 3.94 2.89 15.92
N ALA A 95 4.36 2.54 14.70
CA ALA A 95 3.58 1.73 13.77
C ALA A 95 3.27 0.35 14.37
N ARG A 96 4.30 -0.35 14.89
CA ARG A 96 4.15 -1.69 15.51
C ARG A 96 3.30 -1.68 16.76
N GLN A 97 3.39 -0.63 17.59
CA GLN A 97 2.64 -0.54 18.85
C GLN A 97 1.13 -0.34 18.61
N HIS A 98 0.74 0.28 17.49
CA HIS A 98 -0.64 0.67 17.23
C HIS A 98 -1.27 -0.09 16.05
N SER A 99 -0.55 -1.00 15.40
CA SER A 99 -1.05 -1.87 14.33
C SER A 99 -1.26 -3.32 14.78
N ASN A 100 -1.80 -4.15 13.88
CA ASN A 100 -1.72 -5.61 14.02
C ASN A 100 -0.25 -6.05 13.91
N SER A 101 0.16 -7.07 14.68
CA SER A 101 1.51 -7.67 14.63
C SER A 101 1.88 -8.21 13.25
N ASN A 102 0.89 -8.52 12.42
CA ASN A 102 1.07 -9.09 11.09
C ASN A 102 1.21 -8.04 9.98
N MET A 103 1.10 -6.74 10.32
CA MET A 103 1.18 -5.64 9.36
C MET A 103 2.46 -5.72 8.52
N VAL A 104 2.30 -5.65 7.21
CA VAL A 104 3.44 -5.61 6.28
C VAL A 104 4.01 -4.20 6.23
N ILE A 105 5.30 -4.04 6.46
CA ILE A 105 5.95 -2.73 6.42
C ILE A 105 7.03 -2.74 5.34
N MET A 106 6.96 -1.78 4.42
CA MET A 106 8.00 -1.51 3.44
C MET A 106 8.73 -0.22 3.80
N LEU A 107 10.05 -0.30 3.93
CA LEU A 107 10.95 0.83 4.01
C LEU A 107 11.24 1.38 2.61
N ILE A 108 11.08 2.68 2.43
CA ILE A 108 11.31 3.38 1.17
C ILE A 108 12.38 4.47 1.36
N GLY A 109 13.49 4.33 0.63
CA GLY A 109 14.46 5.42 0.43
C GLY A 109 14.07 6.26 -0.78
N ASN A 110 13.39 7.39 -0.56
CA ASN A 110 12.89 8.22 -1.65
C ASN A 110 13.91 9.26 -2.13
N LYS A 111 13.67 9.82 -3.32
CA LYS A 111 14.51 10.80 -4.03
C LYS A 111 15.82 10.23 -4.56
N SER A 112 15.81 8.98 -5.01
CA SER A 112 16.95 8.33 -5.65
C SER A 112 17.47 9.05 -6.91
N ASP A 113 16.67 9.95 -7.50
CA ASP A 113 17.11 10.83 -8.58
C ASP A 113 18.17 11.88 -8.15
N LEU A 114 18.35 12.08 -6.84
CA LEU A 114 19.30 13.05 -6.27
C LEU A 114 20.57 12.37 -5.74
N GLU A 115 21.08 11.36 -6.45
CA GLU A 115 22.23 10.54 -6.05
C GLU A 115 23.47 11.36 -5.65
N SER A 116 23.74 12.48 -6.34
CA SER A 116 24.87 13.37 -6.03
C SER A 116 24.79 14.07 -4.67
N ARG A 117 23.63 14.05 -4.03
CA ARG A 117 23.37 14.62 -2.70
C ARG A 117 23.07 13.55 -1.66
N ARG A 118 23.34 12.28 -1.96
CA ARG A 118 23.05 11.16 -1.06
C ARG A 118 23.81 11.32 0.26
N GLU A 119 23.07 11.26 1.35
CA GLU A 119 23.60 11.23 2.72
C GLU A 119 23.44 9.86 3.37
N VAL A 120 22.53 9.01 2.86
CA VAL A 120 22.25 7.65 3.35
C VAL A 120 22.56 6.64 2.25
N LYS A 121 23.48 5.71 2.49
CA LYS A 121 23.83 4.68 1.52
C LYS A 121 22.70 3.64 1.40
N LYS A 122 22.58 3.04 0.22
CA LYS A 122 21.57 2.00 -0.04
C LYS A 122 21.74 0.81 0.91
N GLU A 123 22.98 0.43 1.19
CA GLU A 123 23.33 -0.68 2.08
C GLU A 123 22.87 -0.42 3.53
N GLU A 124 22.79 0.84 3.96
CA GLU A 124 22.29 1.19 5.29
C GLU A 124 20.77 0.98 5.38
N GLY A 125 20.03 1.36 4.34
CA GLY A 125 18.60 1.07 4.22
C GLY A 125 18.31 -0.44 4.17
N GLU A 126 19.09 -1.20 3.39
CA GLU A 126 18.99 -2.65 3.31
C GLU A 126 19.31 -3.33 4.65
N ALA A 127 20.34 -2.85 5.36
CA ALA A 127 20.69 -3.37 6.68
C ALA A 127 19.58 -3.12 7.71
N PHE A 128 19.06 -1.89 7.78
CA PHE A 128 17.96 -1.54 8.66
C PHE A 128 16.71 -2.38 8.37
N ALA A 129 16.35 -2.52 7.10
CA ALA A 129 15.20 -3.32 6.71
C ALA A 129 15.37 -4.78 7.09
N ARG A 130 16.54 -5.37 6.86
CA ARG A 130 16.84 -6.76 7.24
C ARG A 130 16.82 -6.96 8.75
N GLU A 131 17.41 -6.05 9.52
CA GLU A 131 17.41 -6.09 10.99
C GLU A 131 15.98 -6.07 11.56
N HIS A 132 15.10 -5.30 10.94
CA HIS A 132 13.73 -5.16 11.40
C HIS A 132 12.72 -6.03 10.64
N GLY A 133 13.13 -6.89 9.70
CA GLY A 133 12.21 -7.73 8.92
C GLY A 133 11.23 -6.93 8.05
N LEU A 134 11.71 -5.85 7.41
CA LEU A 134 10.96 -4.99 6.50
C LEU A 134 11.33 -5.31 5.05
N ILE A 135 10.43 -5.01 4.12
CA ILE A 135 10.77 -4.96 2.69
C ILE A 135 11.50 -3.64 2.42
N PHE A 136 12.46 -3.61 1.50
CA PHE A 136 13.18 -2.38 1.16
C PHE A 136 13.15 -2.06 -0.33
N MET A 137 12.97 -0.78 -0.66
CA MET A 137 13.07 -0.27 -2.03
C MET A 137 13.53 1.19 -2.02
N GLU A 138 14.37 1.58 -2.98
CA GLU A 138 14.62 3.00 -3.27
C GLU A 138 13.72 3.47 -4.40
N THR A 139 13.15 4.67 -4.27
CA THR A 139 12.19 5.23 -5.22
C THR A 139 12.53 6.66 -5.61
N SER A 140 11.99 7.09 -6.75
CA SER A 140 11.88 8.51 -7.07
C SER A 140 10.47 8.83 -7.53
N ALA A 141 9.75 9.60 -6.70
CA ALA A 141 8.47 10.18 -7.10
C ALA A 141 8.60 11.10 -8.32
N LYS A 142 9.76 11.73 -8.52
CA LYS A 142 10.01 12.66 -9.63
C LYS A 142 10.14 11.95 -10.98
N THR A 143 10.84 10.81 -11.00
CA THR A 143 11.09 10.05 -12.24
C THR A 143 10.16 8.86 -12.40
N ALA A 144 9.23 8.65 -11.45
CA ALA A 144 8.40 7.45 -11.32
C ALA A 144 9.15 6.16 -11.00
N SER A 145 10.48 6.20 -10.84
CA SER A 145 11.29 5.00 -10.63
C SER A 145 10.86 4.26 -9.37
N ASN A 146 10.55 2.97 -9.53
CA ASN A 146 10.17 2.02 -8.48
C ASN A 146 8.91 2.39 -7.68
N VAL A 147 8.18 3.43 -8.07
CA VAL A 147 7.01 3.88 -7.31
C VAL A 147 5.90 2.83 -7.41
N GLU A 148 5.61 2.35 -8.62
CA GLU A 148 4.55 1.37 -8.82
C GLU A 148 4.89 0.02 -8.17
N GLU A 149 6.13 -0.41 -8.32
CA GLU A 149 6.69 -1.62 -7.75
C GLU A 149 6.63 -1.60 -6.22
N ALA A 150 6.89 -0.46 -5.56
CA ALA A 150 6.81 -0.35 -4.10
C ALA A 150 5.39 -0.66 -3.58
N PHE A 151 4.36 -0.04 -4.18
CA PHE A 151 2.97 -0.29 -3.77
C PHE A 151 2.51 -1.70 -4.13
N ILE A 152 2.85 -2.21 -5.32
CA ILE A 152 2.44 -3.55 -5.77
C ILE A 152 3.11 -4.64 -4.92
N ASN A 153 4.42 -4.54 -4.64
CA ASN A 153 5.13 -5.54 -3.85
C ASN A 153 4.62 -5.57 -2.41
N THR A 154 4.33 -4.40 -1.82
CA THR A 154 3.70 -4.33 -0.49
C THR A 154 2.33 -5.01 -0.50
N ALA A 155 1.50 -4.75 -1.51
CA ALA A 155 0.20 -5.36 -1.64
C ALA A 155 0.27 -6.88 -1.89
N LYS A 156 1.28 -7.34 -2.64
CA LYS A 156 1.53 -8.76 -2.92
C LYS A 156 1.88 -9.52 -1.64
N GLU A 157 2.78 -8.98 -0.82
CA GLU A 157 3.12 -9.57 0.48
C GLU A 157 1.90 -9.66 1.42
N ILE A 158 1.07 -8.61 1.46
CA ILE A 158 -0.20 -8.64 2.23
C ILE A 158 -1.11 -9.73 1.69
N TYR A 159 -1.24 -9.84 0.37
CA TYR A 159 -2.07 -10.85 -0.28
C TYR A 159 -1.59 -12.27 0.00
N GLU A 160 -0.27 -12.51 -0.03
CA GLU A 160 0.33 -13.81 0.32
C GLU A 160 0.02 -14.19 1.77
N LYS A 161 0.20 -13.26 2.73
CA LYS A 161 -0.19 -13.49 4.13
C LYS A 161 -1.69 -13.77 4.31
N ILE A 162 -2.55 -13.18 3.48
CA ILE A 162 -3.98 -13.51 3.47
C ILE A 162 -4.20 -14.95 2.99
N GLN A 163 -3.51 -15.40 1.94
CA GLN A 163 -3.62 -16.78 1.44
C GLN A 163 -3.10 -17.80 2.46
N GLU A 164 -2.07 -17.45 3.22
CA GLU A 164 -1.53 -18.26 4.32
C GLU A 164 -2.41 -18.30 5.57
N GLY A 165 -3.50 -17.50 5.61
CA GLY A 165 -4.41 -17.42 6.75
C GLY A 165 -3.86 -16.63 7.95
N VAL A 166 -2.78 -15.84 7.75
CA VAL A 166 -2.18 -14.98 8.77
C VAL A 166 -3.08 -13.78 9.11
N PHE A 167 -3.86 -13.32 8.13
CA PHE A 167 -4.91 -12.31 8.33
C PHE A 167 -6.28 -12.96 8.41
N ASP A 168 -7.01 -12.72 9.51
CA ASP A 168 -8.43 -13.03 9.58
C ASP A 168 -9.22 -12.01 8.75
N ILE A 169 -9.73 -12.46 7.60
CA ILE A 169 -10.46 -11.64 6.64
C ILE A 169 -11.88 -11.30 7.13
N ASN A 170 -12.39 -12.02 8.14
CA ASN A 170 -13.69 -11.75 8.74
C ASN A 170 -13.61 -10.68 9.84
N ASN A 171 -12.40 -10.34 10.28
CA ASN A 171 -12.16 -9.30 11.26
C ASN A 171 -11.91 -7.96 10.56
N GLU A 172 -12.93 -7.10 10.53
CA GLU A 172 -12.84 -5.76 9.94
C GLU A 172 -11.74 -4.88 10.58
N ALA A 173 -11.25 -5.23 11.77
CA ALA A 173 -10.14 -4.53 12.42
C ALA A 173 -8.77 -4.76 11.74
N ASN A 174 -8.69 -5.61 10.72
CA ASN A 174 -7.46 -5.88 9.96
C ASN A 174 -7.31 -5.03 8.68
N GLY A 175 -8.29 -4.18 8.35
CA GLY A 175 -8.22 -3.31 7.16
C GLY A 175 -8.47 -4.00 5.83
N ILE A 176 -8.87 -5.26 5.85
CA ILE A 176 -9.10 -6.06 4.65
C ILE A 176 -10.60 -6.32 4.54
N LYS A 177 -11.18 -6.06 3.37
CA LYS A 177 -12.58 -6.39 3.07
C LYS A 177 -12.65 -7.21 1.80
N ILE A 178 -13.41 -8.31 1.82
CA ILE A 178 -13.74 -9.07 0.62
C ILE A 178 -14.79 -8.25 -0.15
N GLY A 179 -14.46 -7.81 -1.35
CA GLY A 179 -15.44 -7.17 -2.24
C GLY A 179 -16.59 -8.13 -2.56
N PRO A 180 -17.77 -7.63 -2.98
CA PRO A 180 -18.88 -8.50 -3.35
C PRO A 180 -18.39 -9.50 -4.39
N GLN A 181 -18.39 -10.79 -4.04
CA GLN A 181 -18.17 -11.84 -5.02
C GLN A 181 -19.29 -11.69 -6.03
N HIS A 182 -18.97 -11.31 -7.27
CA HIS A 182 -19.89 -11.56 -8.36
C HIS A 182 -20.15 -13.06 -8.33
N ALA A 183 -21.32 -13.45 -7.84
CA ALA A 183 -21.77 -14.82 -7.85
C ALA A 183 -21.65 -15.28 -9.30
N ALA A 184 -20.66 -16.13 -9.56
CA ALA A 184 -20.62 -16.89 -10.79
C ALA A 184 -21.90 -17.75 -10.75
N THR A 185 -22.93 -17.31 -11.47
CA THR A 185 -24.09 -18.13 -11.75
C THR A 185 -23.61 -19.33 -12.55
N ASN A 186 -23.31 -20.42 -11.84
CA ASN A 186 -23.18 -21.75 -12.42
C ASN A 186 -24.54 -22.11 -13.04
N ALA A 187 -24.73 -21.79 -14.32
CA ALA A 187 -25.76 -22.40 -15.13
C ALA A 187 -25.28 -23.82 -15.50
N THR A 188 -25.40 -24.74 -14.55
CA THR A 188 -25.27 -26.17 -14.84
C THR A 188 -26.50 -26.66 -15.57
N HIS A 189 -26.25 -27.17 -16.77
CA HIS A 189 -27.08 -28.02 -17.62
C HIS A 189 -28.11 -28.90 -16.87
N ALA A 190 -29.35 -28.88 -17.36
CA ALA A 190 -30.21 -30.06 -17.38
C ALA A 190 -30.61 -30.33 -18.83
N GLY A 191 -30.01 -31.34 -19.43
CA GLY A 191 -30.47 -31.92 -20.69
C GLY A 191 -31.62 -32.88 -20.45
N SER A 192 -32.60 -32.90 -21.35
CA SER A 192 -33.49 -34.03 -21.58
C SER A 192 -33.89 -34.02 -23.05
N GLN A 193 -33.33 -34.98 -23.81
CA GLN A 193 -33.85 -35.40 -25.11
C GLN A 193 -35.18 -36.15 -24.93
N GLY A 194 -36.06 -36.08 -25.93
CA GLY A 194 -36.98 -37.19 -26.25
C GLY A 194 -38.38 -36.81 -26.72
N GLY A 195 -38.63 -36.98 -28.03
CA GLY A 195 -39.81 -37.71 -28.52
C GLY A 195 -41.11 -36.97 -28.87
N GLN A 196 -41.34 -36.78 -30.18
CA GLN A 196 -42.59 -36.75 -30.96
C GLN A 196 -43.97 -36.89 -30.25
N GLN A 197 -44.93 -36.00 -30.58
CA GLN A 197 -46.08 -36.36 -31.45
C GLN A 197 -46.94 -35.16 -31.91
N ALA A 198 -47.61 -35.41 -33.04
CA ALA A 198 -48.38 -34.59 -33.98
C ALA A 198 -49.51 -33.66 -33.46
N GLY A 199 -49.88 -32.68 -34.31
CA GLY A 199 -51.30 -32.40 -34.59
C GLY A 199 -51.74 -30.94 -34.71
N GLY A 200 -51.63 -30.35 -35.91
CA GLY A 200 -52.67 -29.58 -36.61
C GLY A 200 -53.20 -28.22 -36.09
N GLY A 201 -53.26 -27.24 -37.00
CA GLY A 201 -54.36 -26.25 -37.02
C GLY A 201 -53.96 -24.79 -37.22
N CYS A 202 -54.11 -24.30 -38.46
CA CYS A 202 -54.18 -22.86 -38.77
C CYS A 202 -55.48 -22.23 -38.25
N CYS A 203 -55.42 -20.94 -37.92
CA CYS A 203 -56.33 -19.87 -38.35
C CYS A 203 -55.72 -18.51 -37.97
#